data_AF-A0A7S1X904-F1
#
_entry.id   AF-A0A7S1X904-F1
#
_cell.length_a   1.000
_cell.length_b   1.000
_cell.length_c   1.000
_cell.angle_alpha   90.00
_cell.angle_beta   90.00
_cell.angle_gamma   90.00
#
_symmetry.space_group_name_H-M   'P 1'
#
loop_
_entity.id
_entity.type
_entity.pdbx_description
1 polymer ?
#
loop_
_entity_poly.entity_id
_entity_poly.type
_entity_poly.pdbx_seq_one_letter_code
_entity_poly.pdbx_strand_id
1 'polypeptide(L)'
;RSWLFDNSVQNTIVVSRLFFTQEVNEAFDELEEGNEEALKGVWDKQVSQLKELIEIINGELTKNDRKKLITLCTIDVHARDVVQRLIDERVETGTCFQWQSQLRYYMNEKTRETQVNICDAEIRYNYEYIGNCGCLCITPLTDR
;
A
#
# COMPACT_ATOMS: atom_id res chain seq x y z
N ARG A 1 13.20 -14.23 -0.79
CA ARG A 1 12.08 -15.02 -0.21
C ARG A 1 12.04 -15.05 1.32
N SER A 2 13.08 -14.66 2.09
CA SER A 2 13.07 -14.77 3.56
C SER A 2 12.42 -13.57 4.30
N TRP A 3 12.57 -12.34 3.81
CA TRP A 3 12.21 -11.13 4.57
C TRP A 3 10.75 -11.08 5.06
N LEU A 4 9.79 -11.54 4.25
CA LEU A 4 8.37 -11.59 4.64
C LEU A 4 8.12 -12.56 5.80
N PHE A 5 8.90 -13.63 5.93
CA PHE A 5 8.75 -14.59 7.04
C PHE A 5 9.58 -14.18 8.26
N ASP A 6 10.69 -13.47 8.05
CA ASP A 6 11.59 -13.04 9.12
C ASP A 6 11.05 -11.84 9.93
N ASN A 7 10.06 -11.11 9.40
CA ASN A 7 9.53 -9.90 10.02
C ASN A 7 8.14 -10.11 10.63
N SER A 8 7.72 -9.23 11.54
CA SER A 8 6.35 -9.20 12.05
C SER A 8 5.35 -8.79 10.95
N VAL A 9 4.07 -9.15 11.09
CA VAL A 9 3.04 -8.69 10.14
C VAL A 9 2.95 -7.17 10.07
N GLN A 10 3.06 -6.50 11.23
CA GLN A 10 2.92 -5.06 11.32
C GLN A 10 4.04 -4.35 10.56
N ASN A 11 5.29 -4.82 10.70
CA ASN A 11 6.42 -4.27 9.97
C ASN A 11 6.23 -4.45 8.46
N THR A 12 5.81 -5.63 8.04
CA THR A 12 5.54 -5.90 6.63
C THR A 12 4.44 -5.01 6.06
N ILE A 13 3.37 -4.76 6.82
CA ILE A 13 2.27 -3.87 6.41
C ILE A 13 2.74 -2.42 6.29
N VAL A 14 3.44 -1.91 7.30
CA VAL A 14 3.93 -0.52 7.30
C VAL A 14 4.88 -0.30 6.14
N VAL A 15 5.79 -1.24 5.89
CA VAL A 15 6.73 -1.18 4.77
C VAL A 15 5.99 -1.24 3.43
N SER A 16 5.01 -2.14 3.26
CA SER A 16 4.19 -2.18 2.04
C SER A 16 3.50 -0.84 1.80
N ARG A 17 2.89 -0.24 2.82
CA ARG A 17 2.21 1.07 2.71
C ARG A 17 3.16 2.23 2.41
N LEU A 18 4.38 2.21 2.96
CA LEU A 18 5.43 3.19 2.66
C LEU A 18 5.81 3.12 1.17
N PHE A 19 6.15 1.91 0.68
CA PHE A 19 6.50 1.73 -0.73
C PHE A 19 5.35 2.07 -1.66
N PHE A 20 4.12 1.67 -1.32
CA PHE A 20 2.94 2.06 -2.08
C PHE A 20 2.80 3.58 -2.21
N THR A 21 2.93 4.31 -1.10
CA THR A 21 2.83 5.78 -1.10
C THR A 21 3.93 6.39 -1.95
N GLN A 22 5.15 5.89 -1.84
CA GLN A 22 6.30 6.37 -2.62
C GLN A 22 6.10 6.12 -4.12
N GLU A 23 5.79 4.88 -4.52
CA GLU A 23 5.64 4.49 -5.93
C GLU A 23 4.53 5.27 -6.64
N VAL A 24 3.41 5.54 -5.95
CA VAL A 24 2.32 6.33 -6.53
C VAL A 24 2.70 7.81 -6.64
N ASN A 25 3.42 8.38 -5.67
CA ASN A 25 3.89 9.76 -5.78
C ASN A 25 4.93 9.91 -6.91
N GLU A 26 5.87 8.97 -7.03
CA GLU A 26 6.82 8.93 -8.15
C GLU A 26 6.09 8.84 -9.50
N ALA A 27 5.01 8.04 -9.59
CA ALA A 27 4.19 7.99 -10.79
C ALA A 27 3.45 9.30 -11.09
N PHE A 28 3.07 10.08 -10.07
CA PHE A 28 2.53 11.43 -10.28
C PHE A 28 3.60 12.40 -10.78
N ASP A 29 4.83 12.33 -10.25
CA ASP A 29 5.94 13.14 -10.74
C ASP A 29 6.23 12.82 -12.22
N GLU A 30 6.25 11.54 -12.60
CA GLU A 30 6.42 11.10 -13.99
C GLU A 30 5.26 11.54 -14.91
N LEU A 31 4.02 11.57 -14.40
CA LEU A 31 2.87 12.09 -15.14
C LEU A 31 3.04 13.58 -15.46
N GLU A 32 3.52 14.37 -14.50
CA GLU A 32 3.81 15.80 -14.70
C GLU A 32 4.94 16.03 -15.72
N GLU A 33 5.89 15.10 -15.82
CA GLU A 33 6.94 15.06 -16.84
C GLU A 33 6.43 14.61 -18.23
N GLY A 34 5.18 14.15 -18.33
CA GLY A 34 4.51 13.76 -19.58
C GLY A 34 4.43 12.25 -19.83
N ASN A 35 4.76 11.39 -18.85
CA ASN A 35 4.59 9.94 -18.96
C ASN A 35 3.15 9.52 -18.59
N GLU A 36 2.24 9.56 -19.56
CA GLU A 36 0.82 9.15 -19.37
C GLU A 36 0.64 7.69 -18.91
N GLU A 37 1.65 6.83 -19.05
CA GLU A 37 1.58 5.42 -18.64
C GLU A 37 2.15 5.13 -17.24
N ALA A 38 2.62 6.14 -16.50
CA ALA A 38 3.29 5.94 -15.21
C ALA A 38 2.41 5.19 -14.18
N LEU A 39 1.17 5.64 -13.96
CA LEU A 39 0.22 4.96 -13.05
C LEU A 39 -0.12 3.53 -13.50
N LYS A 40 -0.20 3.32 -14.82
CA LYS A 40 -0.44 1.98 -15.39
C LYS A 40 0.75 1.06 -15.13
N GLY A 41 1.98 1.57 -15.21
CA GLY A 41 3.18 0.83 -14.82
C GLY A 41 3.16 0.39 -13.35
N VAL A 42 2.74 1.27 -12.44
CA VAL A 42 2.54 0.93 -11.02
C VAL A 42 1.47 -0.15 -10.86
N TRP A 43 0.34 -0.01 -11.55
CA TRP A 43 -0.74 -1.00 -11.50
C TRP A 43 -0.29 -2.39 -12.00
N ASP A 44 0.40 -2.46 -13.15
CA ASP A 44 0.91 -3.72 -13.71
C ASP A 44 1.88 -4.41 -12.74
N LYS A 45 2.76 -3.62 -12.10
CA LYS A 45 3.67 -4.10 -11.06
C LYS A 45 2.91 -4.67 -9.86
N GLN A 46 1.90 -3.96 -9.34
CA GLN A 46 1.07 -4.43 -8.23
C GLN A 46 0.31 -5.70 -8.57
N VAL A 47 -0.23 -5.81 -9.79
CA VAL A 47 -0.90 -7.03 -10.27
C VAL A 47 0.07 -8.21 -10.32
N SER A 48 1.31 -8.00 -10.78
CA SER A 48 2.33 -9.04 -10.78
C SER A 48 2.69 -9.49 -9.36
N GLN A 49 2.96 -8.54 -8.46
CA GLN A 49 3.29 -8.83 -7.06
C GLN A 49 2.14 -9.56 -6.33
N LEU A 50 0.89 -9.17 -6.59
CA LEU A 50 -0.29 -9.84 -6.05
C LEU A 50 -0.39 -11.30 -6.54
N LYS A 51 -0.12 -11.55 -7.81
CA LYS A 51 -0.11 -12.93 -8.35
C LYS A 51 0.94 -13.79 -7.65
N GLU A 52 2.16 -13.28 -7.51
CA GLU A 52 3.23 -13.96 -6.78
C GLU A 52 2.85 -14.23 -5.31
N LEU A 53 2.23 -13.25 -4.64
CA LEU A 53 1.77 -13.39 -3.27
C LEU A 53 0.69 -14.47 -3.14
N ILE A 54 -0.27 -14.53 -4.07
CA ILE A 54 -1.31 -15.56 -4.12
C ILE A 54 -0.70 -16.96 -4.32
N GLU A 55 0.31 -17.09 -5.19
CA GLU A 55 1.02 -18.36 -5.37
C GLU A 55 1.70 -18.82 -4.08
N ILE A 56 2.34 -17.90 -3.34
CA ILE A 56 2.94 -18.21 -2.04
C ILE A 56 1.86 -18.64 -1.04
N ILE A 57 0.72 -17.94 -0.99
CA ILE A 57 -0.40 -18.29 -0.11
C ILE A 57 -0.94 -19.69 -0.42
N ASN A 58 -1.03 -20.06 -1.69
CA ASN A 58 -1.52 -21.37 -2.12
C ASN A 58 -0.54 -22.53 -1.82
N GLY A 59 0.72 -22.21 -1.49
CA GLY A 59 1.71 -23.19 -1.07
C GLY A 59 1.53 -23.71 0.37
N GLU A 60 2.49 -24.53 0.80
CA GLU A 60 2.59 -25.01 2.18
C GLU A 60 3.10 -23.90 3.10
N LEU A 61 2.31 -23.57 4.13
CA LEU A 61 2.57 -22.49 5.07
C LEU A 61 2.07 -22.88 6.46
N THR A 62 2.72 -22.37 7.50
CA THR A 62 2.18 -22.47 8.85
C THR A 62 0.87 -21.68 8.96
N LYS A 63 0.04 -22.00 9.95
CA LYS A 63 -1.22 -21.26 10.18
C LYS A 63 -0.99 -19.76 10.38
N ASN A 64 0.09 -19.38 11.06
CA ASN A 64 0.42 -17.99 11.33
C ASN A 64 0.91 -17.26 10.09
N ASP A 65 1.79 -17.88 9.30
CA ASP A 65 2.29 -17.28 8.05
C ASP A 65 1.16 -17.11 7.04
N ARG A 66 0.29 -18.12 6.92
CA ARG A 66 -0.90 -18.02 6.06
C ARG A 66 -1.79 -16.84 6.48
N LYS A 67 -2.05 -16.67 7.78
CA LYS A 67 -2.84 -15.54 8.29
C LYS A 67 -2.16 -14.20 8.00
N LYS A 68 -0.84 -14.12 8.17
CA LYS A 68 -0.04 -12.93 7.87
C LYS A 68 -0.14 -12.55 6.39
N LEU A 69 0.08 -13.51 5.50
CA LEU A 69 0.07 -13.26 4.05
C LEU A 69 -1.33 -12.94 3.53
N ILE A 70 -2.39 -13.54 4.08
CA ILE A 70 -3.77 -13.15 3.77
C ILE A 70 -4.01 -11.68 4.13
N THR A 71 -3.57 -11.23 5.32
CA THR A 71 -3.71 -9.82 5.72
C THR A 71 -2.98 -8.89 4.76
N LEU A 72 -1.74 -9.24 4.38
CA LEU A 72 -0.98 -8.47 3.41
C LEU A 72 -1.69 -8.41 2.05
N CYS A 73 -2.17 -9.56 1.56
CA CYS A 73 -2.91 -9.66 0.30
C CYS A 73 -4.16 -8.78 0.28
N THR A 74 -4.91 -8.71 1.39
CA THR A 74 -6.07 -7.82 1.49
C THR A 74 -5.70 -6.35 1.36
N ILE A 75 -4.56 -5.94 1.92
CA ILE A 75 -4.06 -4.57 1.84
C ILE A 75 -3.57 -4.25 0.42
N ASP A 76 -2.80 -5.14 -0.18
CA ASP A 76 -2.25 -4.96 -1.52
C ASP A 76 -3.36 -4.96 -2.59
N VAL A 77 -4.44 -5.75 -2.40
CA VAL A 77 -5.63 -5.70 -3.27
C VAL A 77 -6.30 -4.33 -3.21
N HIS A 78 -6.45 -3.76 -2.02
CA HIS A 78 -6.99 -2.41 -1.88
C HIS A 78 -6.08 -1.36 -2.53
N ALA A 79 -4.76 -1.44 -2.33
CA ALA A 79 -3.80 -0.54 -2.95
C ALA A 79 -3.91 -0.56 -4.49
N ARG A 80 -4.02 -1.76 -5.10
CA ARG A 80 -4.28 -1.92 -6.53
C ARG A 80 -5.59 -1.27 -6.96
N ASP A 81 -6.66 -1.47 -6.20
CA ASP A 81 -7.97 -0.89 -6.53
C ASP A 81 -7.99 0.63 -6.45
N VAL A 82 -7.17 1.22 -5.58
CA VAL A 82 -6.93 2.67 -5.55
C VAL A 82 -6.25 3.13 -6.82
N VAL A 83 -5.15 2.48 -7.24
CA VAL A 83 -4.44 2.86 -8.48
C VAL A 83 -5.33 2.67 -9.71
N GLN A 84 -6.09 1.58 -9.79
CA GLN A 84 -7.06 1.35 -10.86
C GLN A 84 -8.06 2.51 -10.94
N ARG A 85 -8.59 2.96 -9.79
CA ARG A 85 -9.54 4.08 -9.73
C ARG A 85 -8.90 5.39 -10.20
N LEU A 86 -7.67 5.67 -9.80
CA LEU A 86 -6.93 6.86 -10.25
C LEU A 86 -6.76 6.87 -11.79
N ILE A 87 -6.49 5.70 -12.39
CA ILE A 87 -6.40 5.53 -13.85
C ILE A 87 -7.77 5.73 -14.50
N ASP A 88 -8.82 5.08 -13.99
CA ASP A 88 -10.16 5.13 -14.56
C ASP A 88 -10.74 6.56 -14.53
N GLU A 89 -10.43 7.31 -13.48
CA GLU A 89 -10.83 8.71 -13.30
C GLU A 89 -9.89 9.71 -13.99
N ARG A 90 -8.81 9.23 -14.64
CA ARG A 90 -7.80 10.04 -15.34
C ARG A 90 -7.22 11.14 -14.45
N VAL A 91 -6.80 10.75 -13.26
CA VAL A 91 -6.13 11.68 -12.34
C VAL A 91 -4.72 11.98 -12.86
N GLU A 92 -4.42 13.27 -13.01
CA GLU A 92 -3.13 13.76 -13.52
C GLU A 92 -2.24 14.36 -12.42
N THR A 93 -2.74 14.54 -11.19
CA THR A 93 -1.98 15.18 -10.10
C THR A 93 -2.20 14.48 -8.76
N GLY A 94 -1.11 14.38 -7.98
CA GLY A 94 -1.15 13.88 -6.61
C GLY A 94 -1.92 14.80 -5.63
N THR A 95 -2.25 16.03 -6.02
CA THR A 95 -3.06 16.94 -5.19
C THR A 95 -4.56 16.64 -5.24
N CYS A 96 -5.00 15.70 -6.08
CA CYS A 96 -6.42 15.34 -6.18
C CYS A 96 -6.97 14.75 -4.89
N PHE A 97 -8.25 15.00 -4.61
CA PHE A 97 -8.91 14.49 -3.41
C PHE A 97 -8.92 12.95 -3.36
N GLN A 98 -9.02 12.28 -4.51
CA GLN A 98 -9.05 10.83 -4.61
C GLN A 98 -7.78 10.17 -4.09
N TRP A 99 -6.61 10.79 -4.31
CA TRP A 99 -5.36 10.36 -3.70
C TRP A 99 -5.19 10.90 -2.28
N GLN A 100 -5.55 12.16 -2.04
CA GLN A 100 -5.40 12.79 -0.73
C GLN A 100 -6.27 12.16 0.37
N SER A 101 -7.41 11.55 0.01
CA SER A 101 -8.28 10.81 0.94
C SER A 101 -7.71 9.47 1.41
N GLN A 102 -6.69 8.94 0.75
CA GLN A 102 -6.08 7.66 1.09
C GLN A 102 -5.11 7.79 2.27
N LEU A 103 -4.89 6.71 3.04
CA LEU A 103 -3.84 6.69 4.06
C LEU A 103 -2.46 6.62 3.40
N ARG A 104 -1.69 7.71 3.49
CA ARG A 104 -0.34 7.81 2.93
C ARG A 104 0.69 7.73 4.04
N TYR A 105 1.69 6.87 3.85
CA TYR A 105 2.76 6.65 4.82
C TYR A 105 4.03 7.31 4.32
N TYR A 106 4.65 8.11 5.17
CA TYR A 106 5.92 8.78 4.89
C TYR A 106 6.93 8.43 5.96
N MET A 107 8.18 8.24 5.56
CA MET A 107 9.29 8.10 6.51
C MET A 107 10.19 9.31 6.40
N ASN A 108 10.36 10.02 7.51
CA ASN A 108 11.29 11.13 7.57
C ASN A 108 12.73 10.60 7.53
N GLU A 109 13.52 10.96 6.52
CA GLU A 109 14.89 10.45 6.36
C GLU A 109 15.82 10.86 7.52
N LYS A 110 15.58 12.02 8.14
CA LYS A 110 16.42 12.57 9.21
C LYS A 110 16.10 11.94 10.55
N THR A 111 14.81 11.90 10.92
CA THR A 111 14.39 11.39 12.23
C THR A 111 14.12 9.89 12.22
N ARG A 112 13.98 9.28 11.03
CA ARG A 112 13.53 7.89 10.81
C ARG A 112 12.15 7.59 11.39
N GLU A 113 11.37 8.64 11.64
CA GLU A 113 10.01 8.52 12.14
C GLU A 113 9.04 8.38 10.98
N THR A 114 8.08 7.48 11.15
CA THR A 114 6.99 7.27 10.21
C THR A 114 5.83 8.18 10.58
N GLN A 115 5.29 8.86 9.59
CA GLN A 115 4.10 9.68 9.67
C GLN A 115 3.03 9.10 8.75
N VAL A 116 1.78 9.27 9.14
CA VAL A 116 0.61 8.87 8.37
C VAL A 116 -0.19 10.13 8.07
N ASN A 117 -0.44 10.36 6.79
CA ASN A 117 -1.16 11.51 6.31
C ASN A 117 -2.47 11.04 5.69
N ILE A 118 -3.55 11.77 5.98
CA ILE A 118 -4.86 11.59 5.37
C ILE A 118 -5.52 12.96 5.24
N CYS A 119 -5.89 13.32 4.01
CA CYS A 119 -6.26 14.69 3.65
C CYS A 119 -5.23 15.68 4.21
N ASP A 120 -5.68 16.63 5.03
CA ASP A 120 -4.85 17.65 5.68
C ASP A 120 -4.31 17.22 7.05
N ALA A 121 -4.66 16.03 7.53
CA ALA A 121 -4.22 15.52 8.82
C ALA A 121 -2.88 14.79 8.70
N GLU A 122 -1.94 15.15 9.57
CA GLU A 122 -0.66 14.46 9.74
C GLU A 122 -0.57 13.89 11.16
N ILE A 123 -0.30 12.59 11.26
CA ILE A 123 -0.28 11.86 12.53
C ILE A 123 1.02 11.06 12.62
N ARG A 124 1.72 11.16 13.75
CA ARG A 124 2.88 10.31 14.03
C ARG A 124 2.44 8.85 14.18
N TYR A 125 3.13 7.94 13.51
CA TYR A 125 2.93 6.51 13.71
C TYR A 125 3.63 6.06 15.00
N ASN A 126 2.86 5.58 15.99
CA ASN A 126 3.37 5.22 17.32
C ASN A 126 3.95 3.79 17.44
N TYR A 127 4.06 3.05 16.33
CA TYR A 127 4.63 1.69 16.30
C TYR A 127 3.96 0.68 17.25
N GLU A 128 2.69 0.88 17.56
CA GLU A 128 1.92 -0.04 18.38
C GLU A 128 1.73 -1.38 17.64
N TYR A 129 2.08 -2.47 18.32
CA TYR A 129 1.90 -3.81 17.77
C TYR A 129 0.51 -4.34 18.09
N ILE A 130 -0.35 -4.37 17.06
CA ILE A 130 -1.77 -4.77 17.19
C ILE A 130 -1.93 -6.31 17.02
N GLY A 131 -0.89 -7.01 16.58
CA GLY A 131 -0.90 -8.45 16.34
C GLY A 131 -1.40 -8.84 14.94
N ASN A 132 -1.58 -10.15 14.71
CA ASN A 132 -2.14 -10.69 13.46
C ASN A 132 -3.68 -10.53 13.43
N CYS A 133 -4.16 -9.33 13.71
CA CYS A 133 -5.54 -8.93 13.58
C CYS A 133 -5.70 -8.46 12.12
N GLY A 134 -6.32 -9.27 11.27
CA GLY A 134 -6.51 -8.91 9.87
C GLY A 134 -7.37 -7.65 9.72
N CYS A 135 -7.26 -6.97 8.58
CA CYS A 135 -8.25 -5.97 8.19
C CYS A 135 -9.51 -6.70 7.70
N LEU A 136 -10.68 -6.41 8.28
CA LEU A 136 -11.93 -7.13 8.00
C LEU A 136 -12.39 -6.94 6.54
N CYS A 137 -12.28 -5.71 6.03
CA CYS A 137 -12.39 -5.35 4.61
C CYS A 137 -12.06 -3.85 4.48
N ILE A 138 -11.40 -3.42 3.39
CA ILE A 138 -11.29 -2.00 3.05
C ILE A 138 -12.14 -1.77 1.81
N THR A 139 -13.26 -1.06 1.99
CA THR A 139 -14.24 -0.75 0.93
C THR A 139 -14.45 0.75 0.85
N PRO A 140 -15.03 1.28 -0.25
CA PRO A 140 -15.41 2.69 -0.31
C PRO A 140 -16.32 3.16 0.84
N LEU A 141 -16.99 2.25 1.56
CA LEU A 141 -17.82 2.58 2.72
C LEU A 141 -17.01 2.81 4.01
N THR A 142 -15.82 2.21 4.10
CA THR A 142 -14.87 2.36 5.23
C THR A 142 -13.76 3.36 4.95
N ASP A 143 -13.64 3.80 3.70
CA ASP A 143 -12.60 4.71 3.17
C ASP A 143 -13.14 6.15 2.96
N ARG A 144 -14.22 6.51 3.66
CA ARG A 144 -14.86 7.84 3.63
C ARG A 144 -14.41 8.71 4.79
#